data_AF-A0A142YLD8-F1
#
_entry.id   AF-A0A142YLD8-F1
#
_cell.length_a   1.000
_cell.length_b   1.000
_cell.length_c   1.000
_cell.angle_alpha   90.00
_cell.angle_beta   90.00
_cell.angle_gamma   90.00
#
_symmetry.space_group_name_H-M   'P 1'
#
loop_
_entity.id
_entity.type
_entity.pdbx_description
1 polymer ?
#
loop_
_entity_poly.entity_id
_entity_poly.type
_entity_poly.pdbx_seq_one_letter_code
_entity_poly.pdbx_strand_id
1 'polypeptide(L)'
;MNRPRNSTRPPRLRLAARLALAAALLASGCSTVAKRGPTLLPTSQQLKTGPFVLYSNAPMEREAPAVQALDHLRSDLATRLNGSEDEDQGPIEVYVLDDRNAFLHLLRFYFPELPPRRAFFLAQDDQRIVYTYQGPMLEEDLRHEAAHALLRGRFGDIPLWLDEGLAEYFEVGPDDPGDRERRLDRLTADVKEGWRPDLRRLETLDEVHQMEPRDYRESWAWVDMLLSDAKTGAPLLLSHLRSRGVAGAATLAETLAARGTDDSALLAHLGVEPARLVARKPTAADKSHDRVVRLQDRSAEPSPRPAADPRRPGLLRRLGTFLGL
;
A
#
# COMPACT_ATOMS: atom_id res chain seq x y z
N MET A 1 82.11 -46.47 -3.44
CA MET A 1 80.97 -46.08 -2.58
C MET A 1 80.70 -44.59 -2.72
N ASN A 2 79.43 -44.22 -2.57
CA ASN A 2 78.77 -43.00 -3.04
C ASN A 2 79.31 -41.67 -2.52
N ARG A 3 79.20 -40.64 -3.38
CA ARG A 3 79.14 -39.21 -3.01
C ARG A 3 77.89 -38.93 -2.15
N PRO A 4 77.89 -37.80 -1.43
CA PRO A 4 76.85 -36.83 -1.72
C PRO A 4 77.44 -35.45 -2.08
N ARG A 5 76.91 -34.88 -3.17
CA ARG A 5 77.09 -33.48 -3.58
C ARG A 5 76.13 -32.63 -2.74
N ASN A 6 76.66 -31.76 -1.88
CA ASN A 6 75.86 -30.68 -1.30
C ASN A 6 75.63 -29.60 -2.36
N SER A 7 74.39 -29.53 -2.85
CA SER A 7 73.90 -28.49 -3.75
C SER A 7 73.51 -27.26 -2.93
N THR A 8 74.42 -26.29 -2.83
CA THR A 8 74.09 -24.94 -2.36
C THR A 8 73.38 -24.17 -3.47
N ARG A 9 72.04 -24.15 -3.46
CA ARG A 9 71.26 -23.26 -4.33
C ARG A 9 71.62 -21.79 -4.05
N PRO A 10 71.90 -20.96 -5.06
CA PRO A 10 72.37 -19.59 -4.87
C PRO A 10 71.28 -18.69 -4.25
N PRO A 11 71.66 -17.69 -3.42
CA PRO A 11 70.74 -16.85 -2.64
C PRO A 11 69.78 -16.01 -3.49
N ARG A 12 70.08 -15.80 -4.78
CA ARG A 12 69.25 -15.03 -5.73
C ARG A 12 67.92 -15.71 -6.05
N LEU A 13 67.88 -17.05 -6.08
CA LEU A 13 66.64 -17.82 -6.34
C LEU A 13 65.65 -17.74 -5.18
N ARG A 14 66.14 -17.62 -3.94
CA ARG A 14 65.28 -17.47 -2.74
C ARG A 14 64.67 -16.06 -2.65
N LEU A 15 65.40 -15.03 -3.08
CA LEU A 15 64.90 -13.66 -3.11
C LEU A 15 63.84 -13.46 -4.21
N ALA A 16 64.07 -14.02 -5.41
CA ALA A 16 63.10 -14.01 -6.49
C ALA A 16 61.79 -14.75 -6.13
N ALA A 17 61.91 -15.91 -5.46
CA ALA A 17 60.74 -16.65 -4.99
C ALA A 17 59.94 -15.89 -3.90
N ARG A 18 60.63 -15.15 -3.02
CA ARG A 18 59.98 -14.32 -1.98
C ARG A 18 59.28 -13.09 -2.58
N LEU A 19 59.90 -12.44 -3.58
CA LEU A 19 59.30 -11.32 -4.30
C LEU A 19 58.08 -11.76 -5.13
N ALA A 20 58.15 -12.94 -5.77
CA ALA A 20 57.01 -13.50 -6.51
C ALA A 20 55.84 -13.86 -5.59
N LEU A 21 56.11 -14.41 -4.39
CA LEU A 21 55.09 -14.72 -3.40
C LEU A 21 54.44 -13.45 -2.81
N ALA A 22 55.24 -12.40 -2.57
CA ALA A 22 54.73 -11.11 -2.10
C ALA A 22 53.86 -10.40 -3.16
N ALA A 23 54.24 -10.47 -4.44
CA ALA A 23 53.44 -9.95 -5.54
C ALA A 23 52.13 -10.72 -5.74
N ALA A 24 52.14 -12.05 -5.55
CA ALA A 24 50.92 -12.87 -5.60
C ALA A 24 49.96 -12.57 -4.43
N LEU A 25 50.49 -12.29 -3.23
CA LEU A 25 49.68 -11.91 -2.06
C LEU A 25 49.08 -10.50 -2.21
N LEU A 26 49.79 -9.56 -2.85
CA LEU A 26 49.26 -8.23 -3.16
C LEU A 26 48.21 -8.24 -4.28
N ALA A 27 48.35 -9.13 -5.27
CA ALA A 27 47.34 -9.31 -6.33
C ALA A 27 46.07 -10.04 -5.85
N SER A 28 46.17 -10.84 -4.79
CA SER A 28 45.03 -11.55 -4.19
C SER A 28 44.21 -10.68 -3.23
N GLY A 29 44.78 -9.56 -2.76
CA GLY A 29 44.17 -8.66 -1.78
C GLY A 29 43.11 -7.69 -2.34
N CYS A 30 43.00 -7.54 -3.67
CA CYS A 30 42.04 -6.63 -4.31
C CYS A 30 40.73 -7.30 -4.77
N SER A 31 40.54 -8.60 -4.51
CA SER A 31 39.38 -9.35 -5.01
C SER A 31 38.22 -9.50 -4.00
N THR A 32 38.35 -8.97 -2.78
CA THR A 32 37.36 -9.16 -1.70
C THR A 32 36.44 -7.97 -1.46
N VAL A 33 36.31 -7.05 -2.42
CA VAL A 33 35.08 -6.25 -2.52
C VAL A 33 33.98 -7.20 -2.99
N ALA A 34 33.44 -7.97 -2.05
CA ALA A 34 32.20 -8.67 -2.24
C ALA A 34 31.20 -7.64 -2.73
N LYS A 35 30.77 -7.74 -4.00
CA LYS A 35 29.61 -7.02 -4.49
C LYS A 35 28.51 -7.32 -3.48
N ARG A 36 28.13 -6.34 -2.64
CA ARG A 36 26.93 -6.45 -1.81
C ARG A 36 25.84 -6.87 -2.80
N GLY A 37 25.17 -7.99 -2.52
CA GLY A 37 24.04 -8.40 -3.33
C GLY A 37 23.06 -7.24 -3.47
N PRO A 38 22.31 -7.14 -4.57
CA PRO A 38 21.38 -6.03 -4.78
C PRO A 38 20.50 -5.86 -3.55
N THR A 39 20.43 -4.64 -3.02
CA THR A 39 19.50 -4.31 -1.94
C THR A 39 18.09 -4.52 -2.49
N LEU A 40 17.23 -5.19 -1.71
CA LEU A 40 15.83 -5.39 -2.10
C LEU A 40 15.03 -4.09 -2.11
N LEU A 41 15.50 -3.08 -1.36
CA LEU A 41 14.94 -1.74 -1.39
C LEU A 41 15.63 -0.88 -2.47
N PRO A 42 14.85 -0.14 -3.27
CA PRO A 42 15.39 0.69 -4.32
C PRO A 42 15.83 2.04 -3.75
N THR A 43 17.12 2.22 -3.44
CA THR A 43 17.63 3.45 -2.79
C THR A 43 18.66 4.18 -3.64
N SER A 44 18.73 3.89 -4.94
CA SER A 44 19.76 4.47 -5.81
C SER A 44 19.45 5.92 -6.18
N GLN A 45 18.17 6.28 -6.22
CA GLN A 45 17.66 7.61 -6.50
C GLN A 45 16.70 8.03 -5.39
N GLN A 46 16.64 9.35 -5.16
CA GLN A 46 15.76 9.95 -4.18
C GLN A 46 15.15 11.23 -4.74
N LEU A 47 13.83 11.37 -4.62
CA LEU A 47 13.11 12.59 -4.98
C LEU A 47 12.21 13.01 -3.81
N LYS A 48 12.26 14.29 -3.43
CA LYS A 48 11.34 14.85 -2.44
C LYS A 48 10.24 15.67 -3.12
N THR A 49 8.98 15.38 -2.81
CA THR A 49 7.82 16.21 -3.20
C THR A 49 6.82 16.31 -2.05
N GLY A 50 6.53 17.55 -1.60
CA GLY A 50 5.73 17.76 -0.39
C GLY A 50 6.24 16.95 0.82
N PRO A 51 5.38 16.18 1.51
CA PRO A 51 5.78 15.28 2.59
C PRO A 51 6.43 13.98 2.10
N PHE A 52 6.33 13.67 0.80
CA PHE A 52 6.81 12.41 0.24
C PHE A 52 8.31 12.43 -0.05
N VAL A 53 8.96 11.33 0.31
CA VAL A 53 10.35 11.01 -0.03
C VAL A 53 10.33 9.73 -0.84
N LEU A 54 10.41 9.88 -2.16
CA LEU A 54 10.39 8.76 -3.10
C LEU A 54 11.79 8.18 -3.25
N TYR A 55 11.88 6.85 -3.20
CA TYR A 55 13.08 6.05 -3.43
C TYR A 55 12.85 5.07 -4.57
N SER A 56 13.78 5.05 -5.52
CA SER A 56 13.72 4.21 -6.73
C SER A 56 15.14 3.82 -7.18
N ASN A 57 15.28 2.86 -8.11
CA ASN A 57 16.59 2.60 -8.74
C ASN A 57 16.81 3.39 -10.03
N ALA A 58 15.72 3.79 -10.71
CA ALA A 58 15.73 4.66 -11.87
C ALA A 58 15.27 6.09 -11.48
N PRO A 59 15.81 7.14 -12.12
CA PRO A 59 15.42 8.51 -11.82
C PRO A 59 13.92 8.72 -12.10
N MET A 60 13.24 9.41 -11.19
CA MET A 60 11.87 9.88 -11.36
C MET A 60 11.91 11.40 -11.46
N GLU A 61 11.41 11.94 -12.57
CA GLU A 61 11.31 13.39 -12.76
C GLU A 61 10.12 13.94 -11.97
N ARG A 62 10.18 15.22 -11.58
CA ARG A 62 9.10 15.86 -10.81
C ARG A 62 7.78 15.91 -11.60
N GLU A 63 7.89 16.00 -12.91
CA GLU A 63 6.76 16.04 -13.85
C GLU A 63 6.26 14.65 -14.25
N ALA A 64 6.86 13.57 -13.73
CA ALA A 64 6.37 12.23 -14.00
C ALA A 64 4.94 12.06 -13.46
N PRO A 65 4.02 11.39 -14.18
CA PRO A 65 2.62 11.21 -13.76
C PRO A 65 2.48 10.67 -12.33
N ALA A 66 3.29 9.68 -11.95
CA ALA A 66 3.30 9.11 -10.60
C ALA A 66 3.63 10.14 -9.49
N VAL A 67 4.52 11.09 -9.77
CA VAL A 67 4.88 12.14 -8.80
C VAL A 67 3.79 13.20 -8.74
N GLN A 68 3.24 13.60 -9.89
CA GLN A 68 2.11 14.53 -9.96
C GLN A 68 0.86 13.95 -9.29
N ALA A 69 0.64 12.63 -9.37
CA ALA A 69 -0.48 11.96 -8.71
C ALA A 69 -0.47 12.16 -7.18
N LEU A 70 0.72 12.16 -6.56
CA LEU A 70 0.91 12.44 -5.13
C LEU A 70 0.64 13.91 -4.78
N ASP A 71 1.15 14.84 -5.60
CA ASP A 71 0.93 16.28 -5.41
C ASP A 71 -0.55 16.66 -5.58
N HIS A 72 -1.23 16.09 -6.58
CA HIS A 72 -2.66 16.24 -6.80
C HIS A 72 -3.46 15.63 -5.65
N LEU A 73 -3.12 14.41 -5.20
CA LEU A 73 -3.78 13.78 -4.06
C LEU A 73 -3.74 14.69 -2.82
N ARG A 74 -2.57 15.26 -2.51
CA ARG A 74 -2.42 16.19 -1.37
C ARG A 74 -3.35 17.40 -1.49
N SER A 75 -3.44 17.96 -2.69
CA SER A 75 -4.31 19.11 -3.00
C SER A 75 -5.80 18.74 -2.90
N ASP A 76 -6.18 17.56 -3.40
CA ASP A 76 -7.54 17.01 -3.35
C ASP A 76 -7.98 16.81 -1.90
N LEU A 77 -7.14 16.19 -1.08
CA LEU A 77 -7.38 15.97 0.36
C LEU A 77 -7.53 17.30 1.11
N ALA A 78 -6.62 18.26 0.89
CA ALA A 78 -6.68 19.57 1.52
C ALA A 78 -8.00 20.30 1.19
N THR A 79 -8.38 20.27 -0.09
CA THR A 79 -9.61 20.91 -0.60
C THR A 79 -10.87 20.23 -0.06
N ARG A 80 -10.98 18.91 -0.16
CA ARG A 80 -12.20 18.16 0.20
C ARG A 80 -12.40 18.03 1.69
N LEU A 81 -11.32 17.95 2.46
CA LEU A 81 -11.37 17.78 3.91
C LEU A 81 -11.12 19.09 4.68
N ASN A 82 -11.29 20.26 4.02
CA ASN A 82 -11.13 21.61 4.59
C ASN A 82 -9.91 21.70 5.52
N GLY A 83 -8.74 21.30 5.01
CA GLY A 83 -7.47 21.28 5.75
C GLY A 83 -6.39 22.11 5.11
N SER A 84 -5.43 22.56 5.91
CA SER A 84 -4.16 23.01 5.37
C SER A 84 -3.27 21.83 5.00
N GLU A 85 -2.47 21.98 3.95
CA GLU A 85 -1.44 21.01 3.58
C GLU A 85 -0.36 20.83 4.66
N ASP A 86 -0.28 21.76 5.62
CA ASP A 86 0.71 21.81 6.69
C ASP A 86 0.32 21.02 7.96
N GLU A 87 -0.85 20.36 7.99
CA GLU A 87 -1.30 19.56 9.15
C GLU A 87 -0.60 18.18 9.27
N ASP A 88 0.28 17.79 8.34
CA ASP A 88 0.90 16.46 8.27
C ASP A 88 2.13 16.28 9.20
N GLN A 89 2.12 15.20 9.98
CA GLN A 89 3.04 14.90 11.08
C GLN A 89 4.34 14.18 10.62
N GLY A 90 5.01 14.65 9.56
CA GLY A 90 6.35 14.16 9.17
C GLY A 90 6.47 13.50 7.80
N PRO A 91 7.63 12.93 7.45
CA PRO A 91 7.88 12.42 6.10
C PRO A 91 7.12 11.12 5.83
N ILE A 92 6.67 10.96 4.59
CA ILE A 92 6.12 9.71 4.06
C ILE A 92 7.16 9.11 3.11
N GLU A 93 7.73 7.97 3.48
CA GLU A 93 8.67 7.27 2.61
C GLU A 93 7.92 6.47 1.56
N VAL A 94 8.33 6.57 0.30
CA VAL A 94 7.67 5.87 -0.81
C VAL A 94 8.72 5.08 -1.57
N TYR A 95 8.68 3.76 -1.49
CA TYR A 95 9.60 2.87 -2.20
C TYR A 95 8.93 2.35 -3.46
N VAL A 96 9.42 2.78 -4.62
CA VAL A 96 8.94 2.36 -5.94
C VAL A 96 9.93 1.36 -6.54
N LEU A 97 9.57 0.07 -6.48
CA LEU A 97 10.40 -1.02 -6.98
C LEU A 97 10.37 -1.11 -8.50
N ASP A 98 11.43 -1.69 -9.09
CA ASP A 98 11.64 -1.67 -10.54
C ASP A 98 10.55 -2.39 -11.32
N ASP A 99 9.98 -3.44 -10.74
CA ASP A 99 8.91 -4.21 -11.33
C ASP A 99 8.19 -5.06 -10.28
N ARG A 100 7.14 -5.75 -10.73
CA ARG A 100 6.33 -6.65 -9.93
C ARG A 100 7.14 -7.80 -9.29
N ASN A 101 8.14 -8.34 -9.98
CA ASN A 101 8.93 -9.44 -9.45
C ASN A 101 9.84 -8.98 -8.32
N ALA A 102 10.46 -7.80 -8.47
CA ALA A 102 11.22 -7.16 -7.40
C ALA A 102 10.33 -6.94 -6.16
N PHE A 103 9.10 -6.45 -6.38
CA PHE A 103 8.11 -6.25 -5.32
C PHE A 103 7.71 -7.53 -4.61
N LEU A 104 7.33 -8.56 -5.35
CA LEU A 104 6.99 -9.86 -4.75
C LEU A 104 8.19 -10.49 -4.02
N HIS A 105 9.41 -10.26 -4.50
CA HIS A 105 10.61 -10.73 -3.84
C HIS A 105 10.82 -10.00 -2.51
N LEU A 106 10.62 -8.67 -2.48
CA LEU A 106 10.61 -7.88 -1.25
C LEU A 106 9.56 -8.40 -0.27
N LEU A 107 8.31 -8.59 -0.72
CA LEU A 107 7.22 -9.12 0.11
C LEU A 107 7.57 -10.48 0.72
N ARG A 108 8.01 -11.44 -0.11
CA ARG A 108 8.38 -12.79 0.37
C ARG A 108 9.52 -12.76 1.39
N PHE A 109 10.41 -11.79 1.29
CA PHE A 109 11.58 -11.70 2.17
C PHE A 109 11.28 -10.97 3.48
N TYR A 110 10.61 -9.82 3.43
CA TYR A 110 10.37 -8.97 4.61
C TYR A 110 8.97 -9.13 5.21
N PHE A 111 7.97 -9.46 4.40
CA PHE A 111 6.55 -9.50 4.79
C PHE A 111 5.87 -10.81 4.34
N PRO A 112 6.40 -11.99 4.70
CA PRO A 112 5.93 -13.27 4.16
C PRO A 112 4.49 -13.62 4.55
N GLU A 113 3.96 -13.01 5.61
CA GLU A 113 2.60 -13.21 6.11
C GLU A 113 1.56 -12.35 5.37
N LEU A 114 2.00 -11.33 4.62
CA LEU A 114 1.08 -10.50 3.85
C LEU A 114 0.61 -11.25 2.60
N PRO A 115 -0.69 -11.18 2.27
CA PRO A 115 -1.17 -11.72 1.00
C PRO A 115 -0.53 -10.96 -0.17
N PRO A 116 -0.45 -11.57 -1.36
CA PRO A 116 0.00 -10.85 -2.56
C PRO A 116 -0.87 -9.62 -2.82
N ARG A 117 -0.25 -8.44 -2.85
CA ARG A 117 -0.88 -7.17 -3.21
C ARG A 117 -0.06 -6.44 -4.27
N ARG A 118 -0.54 -5.31 -4.80
CA ARG A 118 0.21 -4.48 -5.74
C ARG A 118 1.02 -3.38 -5.05
N ALA A 119 0.45 -2.86 -3.97
CA ALA A 119 1.07 -1.92 -3.06
C ALA A 119 0.59 -2.20 -1.63
N PHE A 120 1.22 -1.55 -0.65
CA PHE A 120 0.72 -1.48 0.72
C PHE A 120 1.36 -0.31 1.47
N PHE A 121 0.58 0.29 2.35
CA PHE A 121 0.98 1.22 3.37
C PHE A 121 1.34 0.49 4.68
N LEU A 122 2.37 0.96 5.36
CA LEU A 122 2.77 0.53 6.69
C LEU A 122 2.91 1.75 7.59
N ALA A 123 2.17 1.74 8.70
CA ALA A 123 2.33 2.66 9.80
C ALA A 123 2.94 1.92 11.00
N GLN A 124 4.06 2.41 11.51
CA GLN A 124 4.62 1.96 12.79
C GLN A 124 5.19 3.15 13.53
N ASP A 125 4.70 3.41 14.74
CA ASP A 125 5.01 4.61 15.51
C ASP A 125 4.79 5.87 14.64
N ASP A 126 5.83 6.68 14.45
CA ASP A 126 5.77 7.87 13.59
C ASP A 126 6.12 7.58 12.11
N GLN A 127 6.54 6.35 11.79
CA GLN A 127 6.92 5.98 10.43
C GLN A 127 5.68 5.72 9.57
N ARG A 128 5.68 6.32 8.37
CA ARG A 128 4.65 6.14 7.34
C ARG A 128 5.34 5.78 6.04
N ILE A 129 5.16 4.53 5.60
CA ILE A 129 5.90 3.98 4.48
C ILE A 129 4.93 3.36 3.47
N VAL A 130 5.10 3.72 2.20
CA VAL A 130 4.38 3.15 1.06
C VAL A 130 5.35 2.30 0.25
N TYR A 131 4.95 1.07 -0.07
CA TYR A 131 5.67 0.19 -0.99
C TYR A 131 4.82 -0.06 -2.23
N THR A 132 5.40 0.12 -3.40
CA THR A 132 4.76 -0.18 -4.70
C THR A 132 5.83 -0.53 -5.75
N TYR A 133 5.45 -0.68 -7.01
CA TYR A 133 6.37 -0.93 -8.11
C TYR A 133 5.98 -0.24 -9.41
N GLN A 134 6.95 -0.06 -10.30
CA GLN A 134 6.73 0.46 -11.64
C GLN A 134 5.82 -0.48 -12.44
N GLY A 135 4.60 -0.01 -12.71
CA GLY A 135 3.58 -0.79 -13.39
C GLY A 135 2.45 0.09 -13.90
N PRO A 136 1.50 -0.48 -14.66
CA PRO A 136 0.42 0.28 -15.28
C PRO A 136 -0.56 0.90 -14.28
N MET A 137 -0.56 0.44 -13.03
CA MET A 137 -1.44 0.92 -11.96
C MET A 137 -0.70 1.83 -10.95
N LEU A 138 0.54 2.23 -11.24
CA LEU A 138 1.40 2.91 -10.26
C LEU A 138 0.75 4.17 -9.68
N GLU A 139 0.09 4.98 -10.51
CA GLU A 139 -0.57 6.21 -10.06
C GLU A 139 -1.75 5.93 -9.12
N GLU A 140 -2.62 4.97 -9.47
CA GLU A 140 -3.75 4.52 -8.64
C GLU A 140 -3.25 3.93 -7.32
N ASP A 141 -2.28 3.00 -7.40
CA ASP A 141 -1.67 2.35 -6.23
C ASP A 141 -1.00 3.40 -5.31
N LEU A 142 -0.30 4.38 -5.87
CA LEU A 142 0.29 5.47 -5.09
C LEU A 142 -0.78 6.34 -4.43
N ARG A 143 -1.85 6.69 -5.16
CA ARG A 143 -2.90 7.55 -4.61
C ARG A 143 -3.62 6.87 -3.45
N HIS A 144 -3.95 5.60 -3.61
CA HIS A 144 -4.62 4.80 -2.57
C HIS A 144 -3.75 4.71 -1.29
N GLU A 145 -2.51 4.21 -1.43
CA GLU A 145 -1.65 4.00 -0.26
C GLU A 145 -1.15 5.30 0.38
N ALA A 146 -0.92 6.34 -0.42
CA ALA A 146 -0.56 7.65 0.10
C ALA A 146 -1.75 8.35 0.78
N ALA A 147 -2.99 8.05 0.39
CA ALA A 147 -4.17 8.57 1.09
C ALA A 147 -4.19 8.07 2.53
N HIS A 148 -3.98 6.76 2.76
CA HIS A 148 -3.80 6.22 4.11
C HIS A 148 -2.70 6.94 4.89
N ALA A 149 -1.53 7.14 4.28
CA ALA A 149 -0.41 7.81 4.94
C ALA A 149 -0.71 9.26 5.33
N LEU A 150 -1.34 10.05 4.45
CA LEU A 150 -1.72 11.44 4.73
C LEU A 150 -2.83 11.51 5.79
N LEU A 151 -3.84 10.65 5.67
CA LEU A 151 -4.96 10.58 6.62
C LEU A 151 -4.47 10.17 8.02
N ARG A 152 -3.57 9.18 8.09
CA ARG A 152 -2.89 8.74 9.31
C ARG A 152 -2.12 9.88 9.96
N GLY A 153 -1.32 10.61 9.19
CA GLY A 153 -0.56 11.76 9.67
C GLY A 153 -1.45 12.88 10.22
N ARG A 154 -2.66 13.05 9.66
CA ARG A 154 -3.57 14.14 10.01
C ARG A 154 -4.53 13.81 11.16
N PHE A 155 -5.09 12.61 11.17
CA PHE A 155 -6.18 12.23 12.07
C PHE A 155 -5.82 11.10 13.04
N GLY A 156 -4.64 10.50 12.94
CA GLY A 156 -4.22 9.40 13.81
C GLY A 156 -4.91 8.09 13.45
N ASP A 157 -5.40 7.33 14.44
CA ASP A 157 -6.08 6.04 14.24
C ASP A 157 -7.48 6.27 13.67
N ILE A 158 -7.68 5.81 12.43
CA ILE A 158 -8.97 5.86 11.72
C ILE A 158 -9.55 4.44 11.72
N PRO A 159 -10.86 4.27 11.99
CA PRO A 159 -11.52 2.97 11.86
C PRO A 159 -11.33 2.39 10.46
N LEU A 160 -11.08 1.09 10.37
CA LEU A 160 -10.72 0.40 9.13
C LEU A 160 -11.63 0.75 7.96
N TRP A 161 -12.95 0.60 8.12
CA TRP A 161 -13.90 0.90 7.04
C TRP A 161 -13.78 2.35 6.54
N LEU A 162 -13.53 3.30 7.45
CA LEU A 162 -13.48 4.72 7.10
C LEU A 162 -12.14 5.09 6.44
N ASP A 163 -11.05 4.48 6.91
CA ASP A 163 -9.73 4.63 6.29
C ASP A 163 -9.74 4.12 4.84
N GLU A 164 -10.26 2.91 4.64
CA GLU A 164 -10.44 2.30 3.31
C GLU A 164 -11.42 3.09 2.44
N GLY A 165 -12.55 3.53 3.00
CA GLY A 165 -13.53 4.34 2.26
C GLY A 165 -12.98 5.70 1.82
N LEU A 166 -12.14 6.34 2.62
CA LEU A 166 -11.46 7.58 2.25
C LEU A 166 -10.35 7.33 1.22
N ALA A 167 -9.55 6.27 1.38
CA ALA A 167 -8.53 5.89 0.40
C ALA A 167 -9.15 5.63 -0.99
N GLU A 168 -10.21 4.83 -1.05
CA GLU A 168 -11.00 4.57 -2.26
C GLU A 168 -11.63 5.85 -2.84
N TYR A 169 -12.03 6.81 -2.00
CA TYR A 169 -12.60 8.08 -2.48
C TYR A 169 -11.57 8.95 -3.20
N PHE A 170 -10.30 8.91 -2.76
CA PHE A 170 -9.23 9.70 -3.34
C PHE A 170 -8.35 8.93 -4.34
N GLU A 171 -8.51 7.61 -4.49
CA GLU A 171 -7.64 6.77 -5.32
C GLU A 171 -7.66 7.19 -6.80
N VAL A 172 -8.86 7.52 -7.31
CA VAL A 172 -9.02 7.94 -8.69
C VAL A 172 -8.74 9.43 -8.80
N GLY A 173 -7.77 9.77 -9.66
CA GLY A 173 -7.42 11.15 -9.97
C GLY A 173 -8.55 11.88 -10.73
N PRO A 174 -8.41 13.20 -10.94
CA PRO A 174 -9.39 14.00 -11.68
C PRO A 174 -9.58 13.57 -13.15
N ASP A 175 -8.73 12.66 -13.65
CA ASP A 175 -8.70 12.23 -15.06
C ASP A 175 -9.75 11.18 -15.42
N ASP A 176 -10.46 10.60 -14.45
CA ASP A 176 -11.58 9.68 -14.70
C ASP A 176 -12.87 10.17 -14.01
N PRO A 177 -13.52 11.20 -14.57
CA PRO A 177 -14.74 11.76 -14.02
C PRO A 177 -15.91 10.76 -14.02
N GLY A 178 -15.83 9.66 -14.78
CA GLY A 178 -16.87 8.63 -14.85
C GLY A 178 -16.76 7.55 -13.79
N ASP A 179 -15.73 7.57 -12.96
CA ASP A 179 -15.51 6.53 -11.96
C ASP A 179 -16.58 6.50 -10.88
N ARG A 180 -16.95 7.70 -10.40
CA ARG A 180 -18.01 7.87 -9.42
C ARG A 180 -19.31 7.25 -9.90
N GLU A 181 -19.73 7.51 -11.14
CA GLU A 181 -20.95 6.93 -11.72
C GLU A 181 -20.87 5.40 -11.79
N ARG A 182 -19.73 4.83 -12.21
CA ARG A 182 -19.58 3.36 -12.28
C ARG A 182 -19.67 2.68 -10.91
N ARG A 183 -19.14 3.32 -9.85
CA ARG A 183 -19.27 2.82 -8.47
C ARG A 183 -20.72 2.87 -8.00
N LEU A 184 -21.41 3.99 -8.23
CA LEU A 184 -22.83 4.14 -7.91
C LEU A 184 -23.69 3.12 -8.65
N ASP A 185 -23.43 2.89 -9.94
CA ASP A 185 -24.13 1.89 -10.75
C ASP A 185 -23.92 0.47 -10.21
N ARG A 186 -22.69 0.12 -9.80
CA ARG A 186 -22.39 -1.18 -9.20
C ARG A 186 -23.12 -1.39 -7.88
N LEU A 187 -23.15 -0.39 -7.01
CA LEU A 187 -23.88 -0.45 -5.74
C LEU A 187 -25.38 -0.53 -5.97
N THR A 188 -25.90 0.22 -6.93
CA THR A 188 -27.32 0.13 -7.34
C THR A 188 -27.67 -1.28 -7.83
N ALA A 189 -26.77 -1.94 -8.56
CA ALA A 189 -26.95 -3.34 -8.95
C ALA A 189 -26.95 -4.27 -7.72
N ASP A 190 -26.02 -4.11 -6.79
CA ASP A 190 -25.99 -4.88 -5.53
C ASP A 190 -27.32 -4.71 -4.74
N VAL A 191 -27.87 -3.49 -4.65
CA VAL A 191 -29.16 -3.23 -4.00
C VAL A 191 -30.32 -3.99 -4.66
N LYS A 192 -30.31 -4.07 -6.00
CA LYS A 192 -31.31 -4.82 -6.79
C LYS A 192 -31.18 -6.34 -6.56
N GLU A 193 -29.98 -6.82 -6.29
CA GLU A 193 -29.69 -8.22 -5.91
C GLU A 193 -30.03 -8.53 -4.44
N GLY A 194 -30.50 -7.54 -3.67
CA GLY A 194 -31.00 -7.72 -2.31
C GLY A 194 -30.03 -7.27 -1.21
N TRP A 195 -28.86 -6.72 -1.57
CA TRP A 195 -27.98 -6.10 -0.58
C TRP A 195 -28.63 -4.86 0.05
N ARG A 196 -28.28 -4.57 1.29
CA ARG A 196 -28.68 -3.37 2.04
C ARG A 196 -27.45 -2.81 2.75
N PRO A 197 -27.29 -1.48 2.80
CA PRO A 197 -26.27 -0.87 3.64
C PRO A 197 -26.48 -1.23 5.11
N ASP A 198 -25.38 -1.33 5.85
CA ASP A 198 -25.32 -1.56 7.29
C ASP A 198 -24.04 -0.93 7.85
N LEU A 199 -24.09 0.38 8.10
CA LEU A 199 -22.94 1.12 8.63
C LEU A 199 -22.52 0.62 10.02
N ARG A 200 -23.47 0.16 10.83
CA ARG A 200 -23.18 -0.37 12.17
C ARG A 200 -22.33 -1.62 12.07
N ARG A 201 -22.61 -2.51 11.12
CA ARG A 201 -21.77 -3.67 10.83
C ARG A 201 -20.39 -3.25 10.35
N LEU A 202 -20.29 -2.30 9.41
CA LEU A 202 -18.98 -1.82 8.93
C LEU A 202 -18.10 -1.29 10.06
N GLU A 203 -18.69 -0.55 11.00
CA GLU A 203 -18.00 -0.04 12.19
C GLU A 203 -17.48 -1.12 13.14
N THR A 204 -17.96 -2.37 13.02
CA THR A 204 -17.45 -3.51 13.81
C THR A 204 -16.26 -4.22 13.17
N LEU A 205 -15.94 -3.92 11.91
CA LEU A 205 -14.82 -4.54 11.20
C LEU A 205 -13.53 -3.85 11.62
N ASP A 206 -12.61 -4.61 12.22
CA ASP A 206 -11.34 -4.13 12.75
C ASP A 206 -10.11 -4.79 12.10
N GLU A 207 -10.32 -5.85 11.32
CA GLU A 207 -9.25 -6.53 10.59
C GLU A 207 -9.56 -6.64 9.09
N VAL A 208 -8.55 -6.36 8.26
CA VAL A 208 -8.64 -6.38 6.78
C VAL A 208 -9.20 -7.69 6.23
N HIS A 209 -8.91 -8.83 6.88
CA HIS A 209 -9.37 -10.14 6.44
C HIS A 209 -10.89 -10.34 6.62
N GLN A 210 -11.55 -9.51 7.43
CA GLN A 210 -13.00 -9.53 7.64
C GLN A 210 -13.74 -8.77 6.54
N MET A 211 -13.06 -7.84 5.84
CA MET A 211 -13.68 -7.04 4.80
C MET A 211 -13.78 -7.82 3.48
N GLU A 212 -14.99 -7.81 2.93
CA GLU A 212 -15.26 -8.28 1.57
C GLU A 212 -15.20 -7.12 0.57
N PRO A 213 -15.03 -7.37 -0.74
CA PRO A 213 -15.03 -6.31 -1.75
C PRO A 213 -16.27 -5.41 -1.74
N ARG A 214 -17.41 -5.89 -1.23
CA ARG A 214 -18.61 -5.07 -1.06
C ARG A 214 -18.48 -4.08 0.09
N ASP A 215 -17.74 -4.42 1.15
CA ASP A 215 -17.53 -3.56 2.32
C ASP A 215 -16.72 -2.32 1.96
N TYR A 216 -15.72 -2.47 1.10
CA TYR A 216 -14.98 -1.34 0.53
C TYR A 216 -15.90 -0.42 -0.30
N ARG A 217 -16.75 -0.99 -1.17
CA ARG A 217 -17.71 -0.19 -1.96
C ARG A 217 -18.73 0.52 -1.07
N GLU A 218 -19.23 -0.14 -0.04
CA GLU A 218 -20.13 0.46 0.93
C GLU A 218 -19.43 1.60 1.71
N SER A 219 -18.19 1.37 2.14
CA SER A 219 -17.36 2.36 2.82
C SER A 219 -17.13 3.61 1.97
N TRP A 220 -16.75 3.41 0.70
CA TRP A 220 -16.65 4.47 -0.29
C TRP A 220 -17.97 5.24 -0.44
N ALA A 221 -19.12 4.54 -0.48
CA ALA A 221 -20.42 5.15 -0.68
C ALA A 221 -20.84 6.06 0.48
N TRP A 222 -20.56 5.64 1.72
CA TRP A 222 -20.79 6.49 2.91
C TRP A 222 -19.92 7.74 2.87
N VAL A 223 -18.64 7.61 2.51
CA VAL A 223 -17.72 8.75 2.36
C VAL A 223 -18.20 9.69 1.23
N ASP A 224 -18.53 9.15 0.07
CA ASP A 224 -19.02 9.92 -1.08
C ASP A 224 -20.30 10.69 -0.73
N MET A 225 -21.27 10.05 -0.06
CA MET A 225 -22.50 10.70 0.38
C MET A 225 -22.21 11.87 1.33
N LEU A 226 -21.36 11.66 2.34
CA LEU A 226 -21.03 12.68 3.32
C LEU A 226 -20.27 13.84 2.69
N LEU A 227 -19.28 13.56 1.83
CA LEU A 227 -18.49 14.59 1.16
C LEU A 227 -19.23 15.30 0.03
N SER A 228 -20.29 14.69 -0.52
CA SER A 228 -21.17 15.33 -1.52
C SER A 228 -22.01 16.46 -0.91
N ASP A 229 -22.32 16.41 0.38
CA ASP A 229 -22.99 17.50 1.09
C ASP A 229 -21.99 18.37 1.87
N ALA A 230 -21.55 19.46 1.24
CA ALA A 230 -20.63 20.42 1.83
C ALA A 230 -21.19 21.15 3.08
N LYS A 231 -22.51 21.20 3.28
CA LYS A 231 -23.12 21.98 4.36
C LYS A 231 -23.29 21.18 5.65
N THR A 232 -23.68 19.91 5.55
CA THR A 232 -23.96 19.10 6.75
C THR A 232 -23.13 17.82 6.81
N GLY A 233 -23.02 17.08 5.70
CA GLY A 233 -22.28 15.82 5.63
C GLY A 233 -20.77 15.98 5.88
N ALA A 234 -20.09 16.82 5.10
CA ALA A 234 -18.64 16.96 5.20
C ALA A 234 -18.18 17.50 6.57
N PRO A 235 -18.82 18.55 7.16
CA PRO A 235 -18.49 18.97 8.52
C PRO A 235 -18.71 17.89 9.58
N LEU A 236 -19.73 17.04 9.42
CA LEU A 236 -20.01 15.93 10.33
C LEU A 236 -18.89 14.88 10.26
N LEU A 237 -18.49 14.48 9.05
CA LEU A 237 -17.39 13.53 8.84
C LEU A 237 -16.07 14.06 9.43
N LEU A 238 -15.75 15.33 9.18
CA LEU A 238 -14.54 15.96 9.72
C LEU A 238 -14.56 16.05 11.25
N SER A 239 -15.72 16.37 11.85
CA SER A 239 -15.87 16.35 13.30
C SER A 239 -15.71 14.93 13.86
N HIS A 240 -16.18 13.92 13.14
CA HIS A 240 -16.03 12.52 13.54
C HIS A 240 -14.56 12.08 13.52
N LEU A 241 -13.83 12.39 12.44
CA LEU A 241 -12.38 12.11 12.32
C LEU A 241 -11.55 12.80 13.42
N ARG A 242 -11.86 14.07 13.72
CA ARG A 242 -11.11 14.84 14.74
C ARG A 242 -11.42 14.47 16.19
N SER A 243 -12.56 13.82 16.45
CA SER A 243 -12.98 13.44 17.81
C SER A 243 -12.51 12.04 18.22
N ARG A 244 -11.79 11.33 17.34
CA ARG A 244 -11.25 10.01 17.63
C ARG A 244 -10.13 10.08 18.68
N GLY A 245 -9.98 9.03 19.48
CA GLY A 245 -9.09 8.99 20.64
C GLY A 245 -9.73 9.48 21.95
N VAL A 246 -10.94 10.04 21.91
CA VAL A 246 -11.74 10.37 23.10
C VAL A 246 -12.50 9.12 23.55
N ALA A 247 -12.21 8.62 24.74
CA ALA A 247 -12.92 7.48 25.34
C ALA A 247 -14.44 7.74 25.38
N GLY A 248 -15.23 6.82 24.83
CA GLY A 248 -16.69 6.92 24.78
C GLY A 248 -17.25 7.82 23.68
N ALA A 249 -16.44 8.24 22.70
CA ALA A 249 -16.97 8.94 21.52
C ALA A 249 -17.97 8.05 20.77
N ALA A 250 -19.13 8.61 20.43
CA ALA A 250 -20.17 7.92 19.67
C ALA A 250 -19.64 7.46 18.30
N THR A 251 -20.17 6.36 17.77
CA THR A 251 -19.86 5.93 16.41
C THR A 251 -20.46 6.90 15.38
N LEU A 252 -20.04 6.80 14.12
CA LEU A 252 -20.62 7.61 13.05
C LEU A 252 -22.08 7.20 12.84
N ALA A 253 -22.38 5.90 12.87
CA ALA A 253 -23.76 5.41 12.80
C ALA A 253 -24.64 5.98 13.91
N GLU A 254 -24.15 6.03 15.16
CA GLU A 254 -24.88 6.64 16.28
C GLU A 254 -25.09 8.16 16.06
N THR A 255 -24.06 8.85 15.59
CA THR A 255 -24.10 10.30 15.32
C THR A 255 -25.10 10.63 14.20
N LEU A 256 -25.12 9.83 13.13
CA LEU A 256 -26.06 9.96 12.03
C LEU A 256 -27.49 9.65 12.46
N ALA A 257 -27.70 8.55 13.21
CA ALA A 257 -29.00 8.18 13.71
C ALA A 257 -29.60 9.26 14.64
N ALA A 258 -28.79 9.87 15.50
CA ALA A 258 -29.22 10.98 16.37
C ALA A 258 -29.68 12.23 15.59
N ARG A 259 -29.27 12.35 14.32
CA ARG A 259 -29.67 13.42 13.40
C ARG A 259 -30.79 13.01 12.44
N GLY A 260 -31.33 11.80 12.59
CA GLY A 260 -32.37 11.26 11.72
C GLY A 260 -31.84 10.78 10.37
N THR A 261 -30.54 10.50 10.26
CA THR A 261 -29.91 9.90 9.08
C THR A 261 -29.67 8.41 9.35
N ASP A 262 -30.23 7.56 8.50
CA ASP A 262 -30.06 6.11 8.56
C ASP A 262 -29.68 5.54 7.18
N ASP A 263 -29.66 4.22 7.03
CA ASP A 263 -29.29 3.54 5.79
C ASP A 263 -30.17 3.94 4.59
N SER A 264 -31.38 4.44 4.82
CA SER A 264 -32.26 4.93 3.76
C SER A 264 -31.72 6.20 3.10
N ALA A 265 -30.93 7.00 3.82
CA ALA A 265 -30.26 8.17 3.25
C ALA A 265 -29.22 7.75 2.22
N LEU A 266 -28.46 6.69 2.49
CA LEU A 266 -27.50 6.16 1.51
C LEU A 266 -28.24 5.56 0.31
N LEU A 267 -29.35 4.83 0.52
CA LEU A 267 -30.17 4.34 -0.59
C LEU A 267 -30.70 5.50 -1.47
N ALA A 268 -31.15 6.60 -0.87
CA ALA A 268 -31.58 7.78 -1.60
C ALA A 268 -30.42 8.43 -2.38
N HIS A 269 -29.22 8.48 -1.79
CA HIS A 269 -28.00 8.96 -2.45
C HIS A 269 -27.59 8.12 -3.67
N LEU A 270 -27.80 6.80 -3.61
CA LEU A 270 -27.64 5.90 -4.75
C LEU A 270 -28.71 6.08 -5.84
N GLY A 271 -29.68 6.98 -5.66
CA GLY A 271 -30.81 7.15 -6.57
C GLY A 271 -31.80 5.98 -6.52
N VAL A 272 -31.75 5.17 -5.44
CA VAL A 272 -32.71 4.09 -5.22
C VAL A 272 -33.93 4.68 -4.51
N GLU A 273 -34.99 4.92 -5.29
CA GLU A 273 -36.29 5.32 -4.75
C GLU A 273 -36.78 4.30 -3.71
N PRO A 274 -37.37 4.72 -2.57
CA PRO A 274 -38.01 3.84 -1.61
C PRO A 274 -39.32 3.29 -2.19
N ALA A 275 -39.25 2.47 -3.24
CA ALA A 275 -40.39 1.86 -3.89
C ALA A 275 -40.48 0.38 -3.48
N ARG A 276 -41.50 0.09 -2.66
CA ARG A 276 -42.11 -1.23 -2.42
C ARG A 276 -41.14 -2.41 -2.56
N LEU A 277 -40.63 -2.87 -1.44
CA LEU A 277 -40.22 -4.26 -1.23
C LEU A 277 -41.39 -5.19 -1.62
N VAL A 278 -41.59 -5.42 -2.91
CA VAL A 278 -42.44 -6.49 -3.41
C VAL A 278 -41.68 -7.74 -3.07
N ALA A 279 -42.08 -8.36 -1.97
CA ALA A 279 -41.62 -9.67 -1.54
C ALA A 279 -41.71 -10.64 -2.72
N ARG A 280 -40.58 -10.88 -3.39
CA ARG A 280 -40.46 -12.02 -4.31
C ARG A 280 -40.17 -13.23 -3.44
N LYS A 281 -41.16 -14.13 -3.41
CA LYS A 281 -41.10 -15.45 -2.80
C LYS A 281 -39.88 -16.21 -3.34
N PRO A 282 -39.14 -17.00 -2.52
CA PRO A 282 -37.94 -17.67 -2.98
C PRO A 282 -38.31 -18.71 -4.05
N THR A 283 -37.82 -18.54 -5.28
CA THR A 283 -37.85 -19.61 -6.28
C THR A 283 -36.60 -20.46 -6.12
N ALA A 284 -36.81 -21.76 -5.92
CA ALA A 284 -35.76 -22.75 -5.86
C ALA A 284 -35.04 -22.89 -7.22
N ALA A 285 -33.72 -23.02 -7.12
CA ALA A 285 -32.77 -23.38 -8.18
C ALA A 285 -32.50 -22.32 -9.26
N ASP A 286 -31.31 -21.72 -9.20
CA ASP A 286 -30.37 -21.93 -10.29
C ASP A 286 -28.94 -22.07 -9.73
N LYS A 287 -28.32 -23.22 -10.00
CA LYS A 287 -26.91 -23.47 -9.72
C LYS A 287 -26.17 -23.18 -11.01
N SER A 288 -25.86 -21.92 -11.27
CA SER A 288 -24.84 -21.57 -12.24
C SER A 288 -23.58 -21.15 -11.47
N HIS A 289 -22.49 -21.89 -11.70
CA HIS A 289 -21.16 -21.47 -11.31
C HIS A 289 -20.81 -20.24 -12.13
N ASP A 290 -21.13 -19.06 -11.61
CA ASP A 290 -20.78 -17.82 -12.28
C ASP A 290 -19.39 -17.35 -11.86
N ARG A 291 -18.64 -16.98 -12.88
CA ARG A 291 -17.20 -16.78 -12.86
C ARG A 291 -16.91 -15.50 -12.08
N VAL A 292 -16.44 -15.65 -10.84
CA VAL A 292 -16.03 -14.58 -9.92
C VAL A 292 -15.01 -13.66 -10.61
N VAL A 293 -15.49 -12.52 -11.09
CA VAL A 293 -14.63 -11.38 -11.42
C VAL A 293 -14.47 -10.59 -10.14
N ARG A 294 -13.30 -10.76 -9.52
CA ARG A 294 -12.92 -10.06 -8.31
C ARG A 294 -12.67 -8.58 -8.66
N LEU A 295 -13.55 -7.70 -8.19
CA LEU A 295 -13.37 -6.25 -8.29
C LEU A 295 -12.83 -5.82 -6.93
N GLN A 296 -11.56 -5.35 -6.90
CA GLN A 296 -10.59 -5.19 -5.78
C GLN A 296 -9.63 -6.35 -5.51
N ASP A 297 -9.61 -7.35 -6.38
CA ASP A 297 -8.54 -8.34 -6.37
C ASP A 297 -8.26 -8.75 -7.80
N ARG A 298 -7.67 -7.83 -8.58
CA ARG A 298 -7.02 -8.24 -9.83
C ARG A 298 -5.80 -9.05 -9.44
N SER A 299 -6.02 -10.35 -9.31
CA SER A 299 -4.97 -11.32 -9.02
C SER A 299 -3.73 -11.02 -9.84
N ALA A 300 -2.58 -11.17 -9.20
CA ALA A 300 -1.35 -11.52 -9.89
C ALA A 300 -1.65 -12.39 -11.12
N GLU A 301 -1.24 -11.97 -12.32
CA GLU A 301 -1.10 -12.95 -13.41
C GLU A 301 -0.20 -14.10 -12.92
N PRO A 302 -0.51 -15.35 -13.27
CA PRO A 302 0.22 -16.50 -12.74
C PRO A 302 1.69 -16.44 -13.14
N SER A 303 2.59 -16.45 -12.14
CA SER A 303 4.03 -16.53 -12.36
C SER A 303 4.43 -17.88 -12.97
N PRO A 304 5.41 -17.93 -13.90
CA PRO A 304 6.07 -19.18 -14.25
C PRO A 304 6.85 -19.76 -13.05
N ARG A 305 6.96 -21.10 -13.00
CA ARG A 305 7.46 -21.90 -11.87
C ARG A 305 8.78 -21.38 -11.27
N PRO A 306 8.94 -21.35 -9.93
CA PRO A 306 10.17 -20.89 -9.29
C PRO A 306 11.30 -21.93 -9.35
N ALA A 307 12.52 -21.46 -9.59
CA ALA A 307 13.75 -22.18 -9.31
C ALA A 307 14.10 -22.10 -7.80
N ALA A 308 14.91 -23.05 -7.33
CA ALA A 308 15.13 -23.43 -5.93
C ALA A 308 15.43 -22.29 -4.92
N ASP A 309 14.82 -22.40 -3.74
CA ASP A 309 14.93 -21.49 -2.57
C ASP A 309 16.33 -21.55 -1.91
N PRO A 310 17.01 -20.40 -1.68
CA PRO A 310 18.15 -20.34 -0.76
C PRO A 310 17.68 -20.25 0.71
N ARG A 311 18.55 -20.73 1.61
CA ARG A 311 18.26 -20.96 3.05
C ARG A 311 17.92 -19.68 3.84
N ARG A 312 16.89 -19.81 4.68
CA ARG A 312 16.28 -18.77 5.53
C ARG A 312 17.15 -18.40 6.75
N PRO A 313 17.44 -17.11 7.03
CA PRO A 313 17.95 -16.67 8.32
C PRO A 313 16.81 -16.21 9.26
N GLY A 314 16.99 -16.38 10.57
CA GLY A 314 15.97 -16.14 11.60
C GLY A 314 15.67 -14.66 11.93
N LEU A 315 14.49 -14.43 12.51
CA LEU A 315 13.80 -13.14 12.72
C LEU A 315 14.67 -12.05 13.36
N LEU A 316 15.39 -12.38 14.44
CA LEU A 316 16.14 -11.40 15.25
C LEU A 316 17.38 -10.83 14.55
N ARG A 317 17.90 -11.53 13.54
CA ARG A 317 19.06 -11.05 12.76
C ARG A 317 18.65 -10.09 11.63
N ARG A 318 17.36 -9.99 11.32
CA ARG A 318 16.84 -9.18 10.20
C ARG A 318 16.64 -7.71 10.58
N LEU A 319 16.29 -7.42 11.83
CA LEU A 319 16.06 -6.06 12.33
C LEU A 319 17.36 -5.26 12.56
N GLY A 320 18.43 -5.91 13.06
CA GLY A 320 19.71 -5.21 13.31
C GLY A 320 20.36 -4.64 12.05
N THR A 321 20.30 -5.39 10.94
CA THR A 321 20.83 -4.95 9.64
C THR A 321 19.98 -3.88 8.94
N PHE A 322 18.73 -3.68 9.36
CA PHE A 322 17.80 -2.70 8.78
C PHE A 322 17.92 -1.32 9.45
N LEU A 323 18.46 -1.26 10.67
CA LEU A 323 18.63 -0.03 11.46
C LEU A 323 20.09 0.44 11.62
N GLY A 324 21.04 -0.20 10.95
CA GLY A 324 22.44 0.22 10.99
C GLY A 324 23.14 0.00 12.34
N LEU A 325 22.98 -1.19 12.94
CA LEU A 325 23.90 -1.73 13.94
C LEU A 325 24.69 -2.93 13.40
#